data_AF-A0AB32TD63-F1
#
_entry.id   AF-A0AB32TD63-F1
#
_cell.length_a   1.000
_cell.length_b   1.000
_cell.length_c   1.000
_cell.angle_alpha   90.00
_cell.angle_beta   90.00
_cell.angle_gamma   90.00
#
_symmetry.space_group_name_H-M   'P 1'
#
loop_
_entity.id
_entity.type
_entity.pdbx_description
1 polymer ?
#
loop_
_entity_poly.entity_id
_entity_poly.type
_entity_poly.pdbx_seq_one_letter_code
_entity_poly.pdbx_strand_id
1 'polypeptide(L)'
;MIHLLLQAGYDTVDSANSFTIKVTNASELSSSSNTNVNGRSTFPVDGSTKVPSNFLPSDDGQAVNSTANDGSSDAISLQQPFKFFGRTYSQIYMNSNGYLTFTKPLPASNSSLNPKRDIIAPLWTQLDSRRGGSISYINKPSSNVLAQVTAAVKQYFPNIPFAAASAFVATWKSVPYNNSGGVRPAGIFDFQSAVDRARFKRF
;
A
#
# COMPACT_ATOMS: atom_id res chain seq x y z
N MET A 1 5.82 -16.35 17.19
CA MET A 1 5.06 -15.10 17.01
C MET A 1 6.08 -13.99 16.89
N ILE A 2 6.25 -13.40 15.70
CA ILE A 2 7.33 -12.44 15.44
C ILE A 2 6.84 -11.02 15.69
N HIS A 3 7.56 -10.27 16.52
CA HIS A 3 7.33 -8.85 16.76
C HIS A 3 7.69 -8.06 15.49
N LEU A 4 6.74 -7.91 14.57
CA LEU A 4 6.91 -6.98 13.45
C LEU A 4 7.03 -5.57 14.01
N LEU A 5 8.21 -4.97 13.87
CA LEU A 5 8.36 -3.53 14.00
C LEU A 5 7.46 -2.89 12.95
N LEU A 6 6.67 -1.91 13.40
CA LEU A 6 5.87 -1.06 12.53
C LEU A 6 6.78 -0.43 11.45
N GLN A 7 6.47 -0.65 10.19
CA GLN A 7 7.18 -0.04 9.07
C GLN A 7 6.19 0.49 8.03
N ALA A 8 6.55 1.59 7.37
CA ALA A 8 5.80 2.10 6.23
C ALA A 8 6.78 2.65 5.19
N GLY A 9 6.50 2.45 3.90
CA GLY A 9 7.40 2.80 2.81
C GLY A 9 7.44 1.77 1.67
N TYR A 10 8.56 1.73 0.96
CA TYR A 10 8.81 0.77 -0.11
C TYR A 10 10.28 0.34 -0.14
N ASP A 11 10.54 -0.81 -0.75
CA ASP A 11 11.89 -1.27 -1.04
C ASP A 11 11.91 -2.05 -2.37
N THR A 12 13.01 -1.96 -3.10
CA THR A 12 13.29 -2.82 -4.25
C THR A 12 14.04 -4.07 -3.81
N VAL A 13 13.96 -5.13 -4.61
CA VAL A 13 14.57 -6.44 -4.35
C VAL A 13 16.07 -6.38 -4.12
N ASP A 14 16.75 -5.41 -4.74
CA ASP A 14 18.18 -5.12 -4.63
C ASP A 14 18.49 -4.00 -3.62
N SER A 15 17.47 -3.43 -2.98
CA SER A 15 17.54 -2.25 -2.12
C SER A 15 18.23 -1.02 -2.71
N ALA A 16 18.33 -0.96 -4.05
CA ALA A 16 18.88 0.19 -4.75
C ALA A 16 17.96 1.42 -4.63
N ASN A 17 16.64 1.19 -4.47
CA ASN A 17 15.66 2.24 -4.23
C ASN A 17 14.75 1.85 -3.08
N SER A 18 14.88 2.56 -1.96
CA SER A 18 14.05 2.34 -0.77
C SER A 18 13.66 3.65 -0.13
N PHE A 19 12.54 3.63 0.59
CA PHE A 19 12.11 4.73 1.44
C PHE A 19 11.39 4.16 2.65
N THR A 20 11.67 4.70 3.83
CA THR A 20 10.95 4.37 5.06
C THR A 20 10.39 5.65 5.67
N ILE A 21 9.07 5.67 5.91
CA ILE A 21 8.42 6.68 6.75
C ILE A 21 8.84 6.40 8.18
N LYS A 22 9.66 7.29 8.75
CA LYS A 22 10.09 7.18 10.13
C LYS A 22 8.96 7.62 11.05
N VAL A 23 8.44 6.69 11.82
CA VAL A 23 7.44 6.91 12.87
C VAL A 23 7.83 6.14 14.12
N THR A 24 7.60 6.72 15.29
CA THR A 24 7.91 6.09 16.59
C THR A 24 6.83 5.06 16.96
N ASN A 25 5.60 5.31 16.55
CA ASN A 25 4.45 4.44 16.79
C ASN A 25 3.41 4.55 15.65
N ALA A 26 2.42 3.65 15.67
CA ALA A 26 1.46 3.54 14.58
C ALA A 26 0.51 4.74 14.49
N SER A 27 0.21 5.36 15.64
CA SER A 27 -0.66 6.54 15.69
C SER A 27 -0.04 7.73 14.97
N GLU A 28 1.29 7.86 14.99
CA GLU A 28 2.00 8.92 14.25
C GLU A 28 1.82 8.80 12.75
N LEU A 29 1.53 7.61 12.20
CA LEU A 29 1.27 7.47 10.76
C LEU A 29 0.09 8.33 10.34
N SER A 30 -0.95 8.42 11.17
CA SER A 30 -2.15 9.24 10.92
C SER A 30 -1.87 10.75 10.86
N SER A 31 -0.75 11.21 11.42
CA SER A 31 -0.27 12.59 11.33
C SER A 31 0.91 12.77 10.37
N SER A 32 1.63 11.69 10.06
CA SER A 32 2.78 11.72 9.16
C SER A 32 2.34 12.02 7.73
N SER A 33 3.15 12.79 7.01
CA SER A 33 2.86 13.15 5.62
C SER A 33 4.10 13.62 4.89
N ASN A 34 4.20 13.29 3.60
CA ASN A 34 5.10 13.98 2.66
C ASN A 34 4.34 14.88 1.66
N THR A 35 3.04 15.11 1.89
CA THR A 35 2.12 15.85 1.00
C THR A 35 1.44 17.03 1.70
N ASN A 36 1.78 17.31 2.96
CA ASN A 36 1.09 18.26 3.85
C ASN A 36 -0.37 17.90 4.16
N VAL A 37 -0.73 16.61 4.02
CA VAL A 37 -2.02 16.06 4.43
C VAL A 37 -1.78 14.93 5.42
N ASN A 38 -2.26 15.09 6.65
CA ASN A 38 -2.13 14.11 7.74
C ASN A 38 -2.54 12.70 7.27
N GLY A 39 -1.72 11.70 7.59
CA GLY A 39 -2.03 10.30 7.31
C GLY A 39 -1.74 9.88 5.88
N ARG A 40 -1.22 10.79 5.05
CA ARG A 40 -1.09 10.60 3.61
C ARG A 40 0.33 10.76 3.16
N SER A 41 0.83 9.71 2.51
CA SER A 41 2.12 9.77 1.85
C SER A 41 2.00 9.24 0.43
N THR A 42 2.70 9.87 -0.50
CA THR A 42 2.72 9.44 -1.90
C THR A 42 4.16 9.29 -2.33
N PHE A 43 4.48 8.37 -3.23
CA PHE A 43 5.86 8.14 -3.68
C PHE A 43 5.90 7.94 -5.19
N PRO A 44 6.74 8.69 -5.91
CA PRO A 44 7.03 8.38 -7.29
C PRO A 44 7.90 7.13 -7.37
N VAL A 45 7.66 6.32 -8.39
CA VAL A 45 8.36 5.03 -8.58
C VAL A 45 9.30 5.04 -9.76
N ASP A 46 9.44 6.21 -10.37
CA ASP A 46 10.40 6.53 -11.41
C ASP A 46 11.59 7.34 -10.88
N GLY A 47 11.65 7.58 -9.55
CA GLY A 47 12.72 8.34 -8.90
C GLY A 47 12.51 9.86 -8.87
N SER A 48 11.34 10.38 -9.26
CA SER A 48 11.04 11.83 -9.15
C SER A 48 10.78 12.28 -7.69
N THR A 49 10.51 13.56 -7.42
CA THR A 49 10.46 14.12 -6.03
C THR A 49 9.19 14.91 -5.68
N LYS A 50 8.10 14.82 -6.45
CA LYS A 50 6.83 15.53 -6.19
C LYS A 50 5.67 14.54 -6.03
N VAL A 51 4.62 14.88 -5.27
CA VAL A 51 3.73 13.85 -4.70
C VAL A 51 2.27 14.34 -4.44
N PRO A 52 1.26 13.62 -4.94
CA PRO A 52 -0.20 13.86 -4.78
C PRO A 52 -0.90 13.83 -3.41
N SER A 53 -2.00 14.59 -3.29
CA SER A 53 -2.73 14.82 -2.02
C SER A 53 -4.23 14.49 -1.97
N ASN A 54 -4.90 13.82 -2.91
CA ASN A 54 -6.37 13.63 -2.85
C ASN A 54 -6.82 12.15 -2.71
N PHE A 55 -7.93 11.93 -2.00
CA PHE A 55 -8.52 10.64 -1.62
C PHE A 55 -9.44 10.05 -2.72
N LEU A 56 -9.70 8.73 -2.69
CA LEU A 56 -10.70 8.04 -3.51
C LEU A 56 -11.86 7.63 -2.60
N PRO A 57 -13.15 7.79 -2.97
CA PRO A 57 -14.25 7.25 -2.18
C PRO A 57 -14.10 5.73 -2.06
N SER A 58 -14.75 5.16 -1.05
CA SER A 58 -15.00 3.73 -0.99
C SER A 58 -15.92 3.36 -2.16
N ASP A 59 -15.33 3.09 -3.33
CA ASP A 59 -15.96 2.15 -4.25
C ASP A 59 -15.91 0.78 -3.56
N ASP A 60 -16.96 -0.03 -3.73
CA ASP A 60 -17.02 -1.39 -3.20
C ASP A 60 -15.95 -2.26 -3.88
N GLY A 61 -14.79 -2.33 -3.23
CA GLY A 61 -13.70 -3.20 -3.64
C GLY A 61 -14.09 -4.67 -3.51
N GLN A 62 -13.50 -5.51 -4.34
CA GLN A 62 -13.58 -6.95 -4.16
C GLN A 62 -12.90 -7.32 -2.84
N ALA A 63 -13.65 -7.94 -1.93
CA ALA A 63 -13.09 -8.50 -0.72
C ALA A 63 -12.06 -9.57 -1.07
N VAL A 64 -10.92 -9.58 -0.39
CA VAL A 64 -10.01 -10.72 -0.45
C VAL A 64 -10.57 -11.79 0.47
N ASN A 65 -10.86 -12.97 -0.08
CA ASN A 65 -11.26 -14.12 0.71
C ASN A 65 -10.21 -14.38 1.79
N SER A 66 -10.60 -14.07 3.04
CA SER A 66 -10.04 -14.60 4.29
C SER A 66 -8.55 -14.92 4.24
N THR A 67 -7.72 -13.95 3.84
CA THR A 67 -6.30 -13.94 4.22
C THR A 67 -6.25 -13.72 5.72
N ALA A 68 -6.54 -14.79 6.45
CA ALA A 68 -6.46 -14.90 7.89
C ALA A 68 -5.04 -14.54 8.32
N ASN A 69 -4.90 -14.16 9.59
CA ASN A 69 -3.65 -13.83 10.29
C ASN A 69 -2.37 -14.38 9.62
N ASP A 70 -1.52 -13.46 9.16
CA ASP A 70 -0.24 -13.69 8.49
C ASP A 70 -0.30 -14.27 7.06
N GLY A 71 -1.49 -14.37 6.47
CA GLY A 71 -1.71 -14.83 5.09
C GLY A 71 -1.57 -13.74 4.03
N SER A 72 -1.46 -14.18 2.77
CA SER A 72 -1.45 -13.34 1.57
C SER A 72 -2.48 -13.83 0.57
N SER A 73 -3.00 -12.94 -0.27
CA SER A 73 -3.85 -13.31 -1.39
C SER A 73 -3.10 -14.22 -2.37
N ASP A 74 -3.86 -14.93 -3.19
CA ASP A 74 -3.36 -15.43 -4.47
C ASP A 74 -2.91 -14.27 -5.37
N ALA A 75 -2.27 -14.62 -6.50
CA ALA A 75 -1.87 -13.64 -7.50
C ALA A 75 -3.08 -12.94 -8.10
N ILE A 76 -3.12 -11.60 -7.99
CA ILE A 76 -4.14 -10.77 -8.62
C ILE A 76 -3.56 -10.20 -9.91
N SER A 77 -4.10 -10.62 -11.06
CA SER A 77 -3.70 -10.10 -12.37
C SER A 77 -4.13 -8.65 -12.52
N LEU A 78 -3.16 -7.75 -12.73
CA LEU A 78 -3.40 -6.33 -12.93
C LEU A 78 -4.06 -6.07 -14.29
N GLN A 79 -4.95 -5.08 -14.37
CA GLN A 79 -5.56 -4.67 -15.65
C GLN A 79 -4.52 -4.17 -16.66
N GLN A 80 -3.46 -3.54 -16.19
CA GLN A 80 -2.32 -3.13 -16.99
C GLN A 80 -1.02 -3.42 -16.25
N PRO A 81 0.08 -3.69 -16.97
CA PRO A 81 1.37 -3.87 -16.33
C PRO A 81 1.79 -2.62 -15.55
N PHE A 82 2.21 -2.83 -14.30
CA PHE A 82 2.74 -1.79 -13.43
C PHE A 82 4.27 -1.76 -13.49
N LYS A 83 4.86 -0.56 -13.61
CA LYS A 83 6.32 -0.39 -13.59
C LYS A 83 6.79 0.17 -12.25
N PHE A 84 7.63 -0.59 -11.55
CA PHE A 84 8.23 -0.22 -10.27
C PHE A 84 9.76 -0.16 -10.40
N PHE A 85 10.34 1.05 -10.30
CA PHE A 85 11.80 1.28 -10.42
C PHE A 85 12.46 0.47 -11.54
N GLY A 86 11.92 0.61 -12.76
CA GLY A 86 12.42 -0.07 -13.96
C GLY A 86 11.87 -1.47 -14.21
N ARG A 87 11.31 -2.14 -13.20
CA ARG A 87 10.77 -3.51 -13.29
C ARG A 87 9.29 -3.50 -13.61
N THR A 88 8.83 -4.36 -14.51
CA THR A 88 7.43 -4.41 -14.94
C THR A 88 6.74 -5.66 -14.39
N TYR A 89 5.56 -5.48 -13.81
CA TYR A 89 4.77 -6.53 -13.17
C TYR A 89 3.34 -6.55 -13.71
N SER A 90 2.82 -7.74 -13.99
CA SER A 90 1.44 -7.97 -14.41
C SER A 90 0.54 -8.52 -13.30
N GLN A 91 1.10 -8.72 -12.10
CA GLN A 91 0.39 -9.28 -10.96
C GLN A 91 0.81 -8.60 -9.67
N ILE A 92 -0.07 -8.71 -8.67
CA ILE A 92 0.15 -8.18 -7.33
C ILE A 92 -0.40 -9.16 -6.29
N TYR A 93 0.23 -9.19 -5.13
CA TYR A 93 -0.16 -9.98 -3.97
C TYR A 93 -0.43 -9.03 -2.82
N MET A 94 -1.54 -9.19 -2.13
CA MET A 94 -1.92 -8.38 -0.98
C MET A 94 -1.80 -9.19 0.30
N ASN A 95 -0.96 -8.73 1.21
CA ASN A 95 -0.75 -9.39 2.49
C ASN A 95 -1.66 -8.80 3.58
N SER A 96 -2.17 -9.68 4.44
CA SER A 96 -3.02 -9.31 5.58
C SER A 96 -2.34 -8.31 6.52
N ASN A 97 -1.01 -8.37 6.64
CA ASN A 97 -0.18 -7.49 7.47
C ASN A 97 0.15 -6.13 6.83
N GLY A 98 -0.58 -5.74 5.78
CA GLY A 98 -0.58 -4.35 5.29
C GLY A 98 0.52 -4.00 4.30
N TYR A 99 0.91 -4.96 3.46
CA TYR A 99 1.87 -4.72 2.37
C TYR A 99 1.48 -5.46 1.09
N LEU A 100 2.07 -5.02 -0.02
CA LEU A 100 1.92 -5.57 -1.35
C LEU A 100 3.27 -6.03 -1.89
N THR A 101 3.25 -7.11 -2.65
CA THR A 101 4.41 -7.60 -3.41
C THR A 101 3.99 -7.97 -4.84
N PHE A 102 4.95 -8.17 -5.74
CA PHE A 102 4.64 -8.32 -7.17
C PHE A 102 5.07 -9.65 -7.80
N THR A 103 5.93 -10.42 -7.12
CA THR A 103 6.47 -11.68 -7.67
C THR A 103 5.92 -12.91 -6.96
N LYS A 104 5.74 -12.82 -5.64
CA LYS A 104 5.12 -13.84 -4.75
C LYS A 104 4.97 -13.23 -3.35
N PRO A 105 4.20 -13.84 -2.44
CA PRO A 105 4.15 -13.43 -1.04
C PRO A 105 5.52 -13.51 -0.34
N LEU A 106 5.69 -12.78 0.77
CA LEU A 106 6.78 -13.05 1.70
C LEU A 106 6.45 -14.27 2.57
N PRO A 107 7.46 -15.03 3.04
CA PRO A 107 7.25 -16.02 4.08
C PRO A 107 6.65 -15.36 5.33
N ALA A 108 5.69 -16.02 5.99
CA ALA A 108 5.06 -15.50 7.20
C ALA A 108 6.05 -15.20 8.34
N SER A 109 7.23 -15.85 8.34
CA SER A 109 8.31 -15.62 9.30
C SER A 109 9.22 -14.42 8.96
N ASN A 110 9.03 -13.75 7.83
CA ASN A 110 9.90 -12.67 7.42
C ASN A 110 9.56 -11.37 8.17
N SER A 111 10.50 -10.91 8.99
CA SER A 111 10.48 -9.62 9.70
C SER A 111 11.66 -8.73 9.27
N SER A 112 12.37 -9.11 8.22
CA SER A 112 13.61 -8.47 7.79
C SER A 112 13.38 -7.04 7.31
N LEU A 113 14.28 -6.13 7.74
CA LEU A 113 14.40 -4.77 7.21
C LEU A 113 14.74 -4.75 5.70
N ASN A 114 15.28 -5.86 5.20
CA ASN A 114 15.50 -6.07 3.77
C ASN A 114 14.74 -7.33 3.36
N PRO A 115 13.52 -7.19 2.80
CA PRO A 115 12.69 -8.34 2.44
C PRO A 115 13.23 -9.09 1.21
N LYS A 116 14.28 -8.57 0.54
CA LYS A 116 14.80 -9.06 -0.73
C LYS A 116 13.67 -9.31 -1.73
N ARG A 117 12.77 -8.33 -1.81
CA ARG A 117 11.54 -8.37 -2.60
C ARG A 117 11.08 -6.95 -2.89
N ASP A 118 10.62 -6.73 -4.12
CA ASP A 118 9.88 -5.52 -4.45
C ASP A 118 8.59 -5.46 -3.62
N ILE A 119 8.53 -4.48 -2.73
CA ILE A 119 7.47 -4.34 -1.72
C ILE A 119 6.93 -2.91 -1.69
N ILE A 120 5.64 -2.81 -1.43
CA ILE A 120 4.97 -1.59 -0.99
C ILE A 120 4.36 -1.87 0.37
N ALA A 121 4.66 -1.08 1.39
CA ALA A 121 4.07 -1.22 2.70
C ALA A 121 3.48 0.14 3.12
N PRO A 122 2.20 0.43 2.87
CA PRO A 122 1.59 1.62 3.46
C PRO A 122 1.64 1.54 4.99
N LEU A 123 1.47 0.33 5.52
CA LEU A 123 1.62 -0.01 6.91
C LEU A 123 1.91 -1.51 7.04
N TRP A 124 3.18 -1.88 7.13
CA TRP A 124 3.55 -3.25 7.47
C TRP A 124 3.55 -3.44 8.99
N THR A 125 2.57 -4.19 9.48
CA THR A 125 2.43 -4.50 10.92
C THR A 125 1.62 -5.76 11.15
N GLN A 126 1.54 -6.24 12.39
CA GLN A 126 0.78 -7.45 12.73
C GLN A 126 -0.71 -7.12 12.83
N LEU A 127 -1.46 -7.39 11.76
CA LEU A 127 -2.89 -7.11 11.67
C LEU A 127 -3.70 -8.40 11.75
N ASP A 128 -4.87 -8.36 12.38
CA ASP A 128 -5.75 -9.52 12.50
C ASP A 128 -7.19 -9.21 12.08
N SER A 129 -7.46 -9.39 10.78
CA SER A 129 -8.80 -9.20 10.20
C SER A 129 -9.85 -10.17 10.73
N ARG A 130 -9.48 -11.25 11.43
CA ARG A 130 -10.44 -12.14 12.11
C ARG A 130 -11.11 -11.47 13.30
N ARG A 131 -10.50 -10.41 13.84
CA ARG A 131 -11.00 -9.66 15.00
C ARG A 131 -11.83 -8.45 14.58
N GLY A 132 -11.92 -8.15 13.29
CA GLY A 132 -12.69 -7.03 12.76
C GLY A 132 -12.05 -6.40 11.53
N GLY A 133 -12.77 -5.46 10.93
CA GLY A 133 -12.34 -4.80 9.72
C GLY A 133 -12.42 -5.69 8.48
N SER A 134 -11.89 -5.19 7.38
CA SER A 134 -11.91 -5.86 6.09
C SER A 134 -10.68 -5.52 5.27
N ILE A 135 -10.29 -6.43 4.39
CA ILE A 135 -9.20 -6.25 3.44
C ILE A 135 -9.80 -6.46 2.05
N SER A 136 -9.69 -5.46 1.19
CA SER A 136 -10.33 -5.44 -0.13
C SER A 136 -9.45 -4.75 -1.16
N TYR A 137 -9.73 -4.99 -2.44
CA TYR A 137 -9.07 -4.27 -3.52
C TYR A 137 -10.00 -3.90 -4.67
N ILE A 138 -9.64 -2.86 -5.40
CA ILE A 138 -10.27 -2.46 -6.66
C ILE A 138 -9.23 -2.63 -7.76
N ASN A 139 -9.41 -3.62 -8.64
CA ASN A 139 -8.54 -3.83 -9.80
C ASN A 139 -9.13 -3.20 -11.08
N LYS A 140 -10.45 -3.06 -11.15
CA LYS A 140 -11.18 -2.41 -12.25
C LYS A 140 -11.92 -1.17 -11.72
N PRO A 141 -11.21 -0.07 -11.47
CA PRO A 141 -11.81 1.14 -10.93
C PRO A 141 -12.84 1.74 -11.90
N SER A 142 -13.87 2.36 -11.34
CA SER A 142 -14.82 3.18 -12.09
C SER A 142 -14.12 4.39 -12.74
N SER A 143 -14.76 4.99 -13.74
CA SER A 143 -14.29 6.25 -14.34
C SER A 143 -14.13 7.37 -13.31
N ASN A 144 -14.99 7.40 -12.28
CA ASN A 144 -14.90 8.35 -11.17
C ASN A 144 -13.61 8.16 -10.37
N VAL A 145 -13.27 6.91 -10.01
CA VAL A 145 -12.02 6.60 -9.32
C VAL A 145 -10.81 6.97 -10.19
N LEU A 146 -10.82 6.64 -11.48
CA LEU A 146 -9.74 7.00 -12.40
C LEU A 146 -9.59 8.52 -12.57
N ALA A 147 -10.70 9.27 -12.65
CA ALA A 147 -10.69 10.72 -12.72
C ALA A 147 -10.06 11.34 -11.47
N GLN A 148 -10.28 10.76 -10.29
CA GLN A 148 -9.67 11.22 -9.05
C GLN A 148 -8.20 10.86 -8.95
N VAL A 149 -7.77 9.65 -9.37
CA VAL A 149 -6.35 9.32 -9.51
C VAL A 149 -5.67 10.33 -10.45
N THR A 150 -6.32 10.63 -11.57
CA THR A 150 -5.85 11.64 -12.54
C THR A 150 -5.70 13.02 -11.91
N ALA A 151 -6.74 13.51 -11.23
CA ALA A 151 -6.74 14.83 -10.59
C ALA A 151 -5.64 14.92 -9.51
N ALA A 152 -5.49 13.88 -8.69
CA ALA A 152 -4.46 13.82 -7.65
C ALA A 152 -3.06 13.95 -8.26
N VAL A 153 -2.76 13.19 -9.32
CA VAL A 153 -1.46 13.26 -10.02
C VAL A 153 -1.25 14.62 -10.67
N LYS A 154 -2.23 15.14 -11.41
CA LYS A 154 -2.12 16.43 -12.11
C LYS A 154 -1.93 17.61 -11.16
N GLN A 155 -2.47 17.56 -9.94
CA GLN A 155 -2.30 18.64 -8.97
C GLN A 155 -0.81 18.89 -8.62
N TYR A 156 0.04 17.87 -8.70
CA TYR A 156 1.46 17.95 -8.29
C TYR A 156 2.45 17.76 -9.43
N PHE A 157 1.98 17.18 -10.52
CA PHE A 157 2.67 17.10 -11.81
C PHE A 157 1.86 17.79 -12.90
N PRO A 158 1.53 19.09 -12.75
CA PRO A 158 0.64 19.78 -13.69
C PRO A 158 1.20 19.82 -15.12
N ASN A 159 2.52 19.68 -15.26
CA ASN A 159 3.23 19.72 -16.53
C ASN A 159 3.35 18.34 -17.21
N ILE A 160 2.86 17.26 -16.59
CA ILE A 160 2.86 15.93 -17.19
C ILE A 160 1.47 15.66 -17.77
N PRO A 161 1.35 15.31 -19.07
CA PRO A 161 0.07 14.91 -19.67
C PRO A 161 -0.34 13.52 -19.16
N PHE A 162 -0.92 13.48 -17.97
CA PHE A 162 -1.33 12.24 -17.31
C PHE A 162 -2.86 12.06 -17.36
N ALA A 163 -3.29 10.84 -17.63
CA ALA A 163 -4.65 10.37 -17.39
C ALA A 163 -4.58 8.90 -16.95
N ALA A 164 -5.17 8.58 -15.81
CA ALA A 164 -5.20 7.22 -15.30
C ALA A 164 -6.12 6.37 -16.20
N ALA A 165 -5.54 5.37 -16.85
CA ALA A 165 -6.29 4.39 -17.64
C ALA A 165 -6.58 3.11 -16.84
N SER A 166 -5.87 2.91 -15.74
CA SER A 166 -6.04 1.81 -14.79
C SER A 166 -5.70 2.29 -13.39
N ALA A 167 -6.07 1.53 -12.37
CA ALA A 167 -5.47 1.64 -11.05
C ALA A 167 -5.76 0.35 -10.29
N PHE A 168 -4.82 -0.08 -9.46
CA PHE A 168 -5.07 -1.07 -8.43
C PHE A 168 -5.11 -0.37 -7.08
N VAL A 169 -6.22 -0.47 -6.36
CA VAL A 169 -6.39 0.12 -5.03
C VAL A 169 -6.54 -0.99 -4.01
N ALA A 170 -5.55 -1.21 -3.15
CA ALA A 170 -5.68 -2.05 -1.97
C ALA A 170 -6.22 -1.23 -0.79
N THR A 171 -7.07 -1.82 0.05
CA THR A 171 -7.63 -1.19 1.25
C THR A 171 -7.62 -2.16 2.41
N TRP A 172 -7.06 -1.74 3.54
CA TRP A 172 -7.24 -2.37 4.84
C TRP A 172 -8.10 -1.42 5.65
N LYS A 173 -9.38 -1.76 5.79
CA LYS A 173 -10.37 -0.92 6.44
C LYS A 173 -10.66 -1.46 7.83
N SER A 174 -10.36 -0.65 8.83
CA SER A 174 -10.63 -0.88 10.22
C SER A 174 -10.06 -2.20 10.77
N VAL A 175 -8.90 -2.62 10.25
CA VAL A 175 -8.28 -3.89 10.64
C VAL A 175 -7.54 -3.69 11.97
N PRO A 176 -7.84 -4.47 13.01
CA PRO A 176 -7.23 -4.29 14.31
C PRO A 176 -5.81 -4.86 14.36
N TYR A 177 -4.95 -4.23 15.16
CA TYR A 177 -3.64 -4.77 15.51
C TYR A 177 -3.76 -6.07 16.33
N ASN A 178 -2.91 -7.03 16.03
CA ASN A 178 -2.81 -8.28 16.79
C ASN A 178 -1.98 -8.09 18.07
N ASN A 179 -2.67 -7.76 19.17
CA ASN A 179 -2.08 -7.54 20.50
C ASN A 179 -1.67 -8.80 21.28
N SER A 180 -1.62 -9.99 20.66
CA SER A 180 -1.32 -11.24 21.38
C SER A 180 0.10 -11.34 21.96
N GLY A 181 0.96 -10.33 21.79
CA GLY A 181 2.33 -10.35 22.31
C GLY A 181 2.90 -9.02 22.84
N GLY A 182 2.11 -7.99 23.16
CA GLY A 182 2.71 -6.77 23.72
C GLY A 182 1.79 -5.57 23.94
N VAL A 183 2.28 -4.62 24.74
CA VAL A 183 1.60 -3.43 25.31
C VAL A 183 1.34 -2.31 24.28
N ARG A 184 1.11 -2.65 23.00
CA ARG A 184 0.78 -1.63 21.99
C ARG A 184 -0.72 -1.27 22.06
N PRO A 185 -1.09 -0.01 21.81
CA PRO A 185 -2.49 0.39 21.76
C PRO A 185 -3.23 -0.50 20.75
N ALA A 186 -4.41 -0.99 21.14
CA ALA A 186 -5.33 -1.62 20.20
C ALA A 186 -5.71 -0.57 19.14
N GLY A 187 -5.01 -0.58 18.01
CA GLY A 187 -5.27 0.32 16.89
C GLY A 187 -6.16 -0.37 15.87
N ILE A 188 -7.13 0.36 15.35
CA ILE A 188 -7.88 0.04 14.15
C ILE A 188 -7.25 0.89 13.04
N PHE A 189 -6.86 0.27 11.93
CA PHE A 189 -6.19 0.98 10.83
C PHE A 189 -7.03 0.99 9.57
N ASP A 190 -7.14 2.19 8.99
CA ASP A 190 -7.64 2.45 7.65
C ASP A 190 -6.47 2.94 6.79
N PHE A 191 -6.07 2.17 5.77
CA PHE A 191 -5.05 2.62 4.81
C PHE A 191 -5.31 2.04 3.43
N GLN A 192 -4.83 2.74 2.40
CA GLN A 192 -4.99 2.33 1.02
C GLN A 192 -3.65 2.34 0.28
N SER A 193 -3.57 1.60 -0.83
CA SER A 193 -2.51 1.87 -1.81
C SER A 193 -3.01 1.79 -3.23
N ALA A 194 -2.74 2.85 -3.99
CA ALA A 194 -3.07 2.95 -5.40
C ALA A 194 -1.81 2.79 -6.25
N VAL A 195 -1.91 2.00 -7.32
CA VAL A 195 -0.83 1.74 -8.27
C VAL A 195 -1.38 1.88 -9.70
N ASP A 196 -0.75 2.70 -10.55
CA ASP A 196 -1.11 2.87 -11.97
C ASP A 196 0.14 2.88 -12.87
N ARG A 197 -0.05 2.71 -14.18
CA ARG A 197 0.96 2.74 -15.24
C ARG A 197 1.86 3.96 -15.15
N ALA A 198 1.35 5.13 -14.74
CA ALA A 198 2.12 6.37 -14.79
C ALA A 198 2.66 6.86 -13.45
N ARG A 199 3.55 6.09 -12.84
CA ARG A 199 4.68 6.61 -12.03
C ARG A 199 4.37 7.04 -10.59
N PHE A 200 3.17 6.82 -10.04
CA PHE A 200 2.83 7.25 -8.68
C PHE A 200 2.25 6.13 -7.79
N LYS A 201 2.63 6.13 -6.52
CA LYS A 201 2.13 5.26 -5.42
C LYS A 201 1.53 6.10 -4.31
N ARG A 202 0.41 5.68 -3.74
CA ARG A 202 -0.26 6.36 -2.61
C ARG A 202 -0.31 5.46 -1.36
N PHE A 203 -0.24 6.05 -0.17
CA PHE A 203 -0.53 5.47 1.15
C PHE A 203 -1.72 6.19 1.79
#